data_AF-A0ABD6DFL0-F1
#
_entry.id   AF-A0ABD6DFL0-F1
#
_cell.length_a   1.000
_cell.length_b   1.000
_cell.length_c   1.000
_cell.angle_alpha   90.00
_cell.angle_beta   90.00
_cell.angle_gamma   90.00
#
_symmetry.space_group_name_H-M   'P 1'
#
loop_
_entity.id
_entity.type
_entity.pdbx_description
1 polymer ?
#
loop_
_entity_poly.entity_id
_entity_poly.type
_entity_poly.pdbx_seq_one_letter_code
_entity_poly.pdbx_strand_id
1 'polypeptide(L)'
;MGMLGSPKLRKAIAAATAAQGLLSLLFPKRMAKLGSRLLLGMSYENTRELEPRDWYVDSTRASGLGMLVGGLFGYILADRAGDSAAAAAVEEAEEEEADGDDEDDDGPVMVDIDE
;
A
#
# COMPACT_ATOMS: atom_id res chain seq x y z
N MET A 1 -8.04 -19.62 -20.49
CA MET A 1 -7.53 -18.45 -19.74
C MET A 1 -8.73 -17.71 -19.14
N GLY A 2 -9.16 -18.05 -17.92
CA GLY A 2 -10.38 -17.49 -17.33
C GLY A 2 -10.31 -17.50 -15.81
N MET A 3 -9.26 -16.92 -15.25
CA MET A 3 -8.96 -16.98 -13.81
C MET A 3 -9.68 -15.91 -12.96
N LEU A 4 -10.53 -15.06 -13.57
CA LEU A 4 -11.30 -14.05 -12.86
C LEU A 4 -12.80 -14.32 -13.04
N GLY A 5 -13.26 -15.42 -12.43
CA GLY A 5 -14.58 -16.01 -12.61
C GLY A 5 -15.73 -15.12 -12.12
N SER A 6 -16.74 -14.95 -12.97
CA SER A 6 -18.02 -14.26 -12.74
C SER A 6 -17.98 -12.73 -12.49
N PRO A 7 -18.81 -11.93 -13.19
CA PRO A 7 -18.95 -10.48 -12.95
C PRO A 7 -19.36 -10.15 -11.51
N LYS A 8 -20.18 -11.02 -10.89
CA LYS A 8 -20.64 -10.86 -9.51
C LYS A 8 -19.49 -10.94 -8.51
N LEU A 9 -18.54 -11.86 -8.71
CA LEU A 9 -17.37 -11.98 -7.85
C LEU A 9 -16.48 -10.74 -7.94
N ARG A 10 -16.28 -10.18 -9.14
CA ARG A 10 -15.49 -8.96 -9.33
C ARG A 10 -16.11 -7.77 -8.59
N LYS A 11 -17.43 -7.57 -8.70
CA LYS A 11 -18.15 -6.55 -7.92
C LYS A 11 -18.03 -6.78 -6.43
N ALA A 12 -18.16 -8.03 -5.97
CA ALA A 12 -18.04 -8.37 -4.56
C ALA A 12 -16.63 -8.10 -4.02
N ILE A 13 -15.58 -8.45 -4.76
CA ILE A 13 -14.19 -8.17 -4.40
C ILE A 13 -13.98 -6.65 -4.36
N ALA A 14 -14.39 -5.91 -5.39
CA ALA A 14 -14.22 -4.46 -5.43
C ALA A 14 -14.97 -3.75 -4.28
N ALA A 15 -16.20 -4.19 -3.97
CA ALA A 15 -16.96 -3.70 -2.83
C ALA A 15 -16.28 -4.04 -1.49
N ALA A 16 -15.74 -5.24 -1.35
CA ALA A 16 -15.00 -5.64 -0.15
C ALA A 16 -13.71 -4.82 0.02
N THR A 17 -12.98 -4.55 -1.06
CA THR A 17 -11.81 -3.67 -1.05
C THR A 17 -12.18 -2.25 -0.63
N ALA A 18 -13.27 -1.69 -1.17
CA ALA A 18 -13.76 -0.37 -0.78
C ALA A 18 -14.14 -0.32 0.70
N ALA A 19 -14.87 -1.33 1.19
CA ALA A 19 -15.25 -1.43 2.60
C ALA A 19 -14.01 -1.55 3.52
N GLN A 20 -13.01 -2.35 3.12
CA GLN A 20 -11.75 -2.46 3.84
C GLN A 20 -11.03 -1.11 3.89
N GLY A 21 -10.97 -0.40 2.77
CA GLY A 21 -10.39 0.94 2.70
C GLY A 21 -11.07 1.92 3.65
N LEU A 22 -12.41 1.93 3.68
CA LEU A 22 -13.19 2.77 4.58
C LEU A 22 -12.91 2.46 6.06
N LEU A 23 -12.81 1.18 6.42
CA LEU A 23 -12.48 0.78 7.80
C LEU A 23 -11.06 1.22 8.19
N SER A 24 -10.09 1.09 7.29
CA SER A 24 -8.72 1.60 7.52
C SER A 24 -8.68 3.12 7.63
N LEU A 25 -9.55 3.83 6.91
CA LEU A 25 -9.64 5.29 6.95
C LEU A 25 -10.27 5.81 8.26
N LEU A 26 -11.32 5.15 8.74
CA LEU A 26 -12.10 5.58 9.90
C LEU A 26 -11.55 5.02 11.23
N PHE A 27 -10.91 3.84 11.19
CA PHE A 27 -10.37 3.16 12.36
C PHE A 27 -8.90 2.73 12.18
N PRO A 28 -7.98 3.63 11.79
CA PRO A 28 -6.60 3.26 11.44
C PRO A 28 -5.85 2.61 12.60
N LYS A 29 -6.01 3.10 13.84
CA LYS A 29 -5.38 2.52 15.04
C LYS A 29 -5.85 1.08 15.33
N ARG A 30 -7.14 0.79 15.08
CA ARG A 30 -7.71 -0.56 15.30
C ARG A 30 -7.22 -1.53 14.25
N MET A 31 -7.13 -1.08 12.99
CA MET A 31 -6.57 -1.88 11.90
C MET A 31 -5.09 -2.15 12.10
N ALA A 32 -4.30 -1.14 12.47
CA ALA A 32 -2.88 -1.29 12.80
C ALA A 32 -2.65 -2.34 13.91
N LYS A 33 -3.45 -2.30 14.98
CA LYS A 33 -3.33 -3.23 16.11
C LYS A 33 -3.79 -4.65 15.78
N LEU A 34 -4.77 -4.79 14.87
CA LEU A 34 -5.17 -6.10 14.36
C LEU A 34 -4.10 -6.67 13.42
N GLY A 35 -3.55 -5.84 12.53
CA GLY A 35 -2.46 -6.20 11.63
C GLY A 35 -1.24 -6.67 12.41
N SER A 36 -0.80 -5.92 13.42
CA SER A 36 0.33 -6.32 14.25
C SER A 36 0.07 -7.63 14.98
N ARG A 37 -1.13 -7.85 15.53
CA ARG A 37 -1.47 -9.13 16.18
C ARG A 37 -1.51 -10.29 15.22
N LEU A 38 -2.02 -10.11 14.01
CA LEU A 38 -2.19 -11.21 13.06
C LEU A 38 -0.88 -11.56 12.35
N LEU A 39 -0.11 -10.54 11.96
CA LEU A 39 1.13 -10.70 11.20
C LEU A 39 2.32 -11.02 12.12
N LEU A 40 2.45 -10.29 13.24
CA LEU A 40 3.59 -10.47 14.15
C LEU A 40 3.27 -11.47 15.26
N GLY A 41 2.00 -11.80 15.53
CA GLY A 41 1.61 -12.65 16.65
C GLY A 41 2.06 -14.11 16.53
N MET A 42 2.43 -14.56 15.33
CA MET A 42 3.06 -15.86 15.14
C MET A 42 4.55 -15.87 15.52
N SER A 43 5.21 -14.72 15.54
CA SER A 43 6.66 -14.59 15.76
C SER A 43 7.01 -13.88 17.06
N TYR A 44 6.09 -13.10 17.64
CA TYR A 44 6.32 -12.27 18.81
C TYR A 44 5.18 -12.42 19.82
N GLU A 45 5.52 -12.67 21.08
CA GLU A 45 4.53 -12.88 22.15
C GLU A 45 3.92 -11.57 22.68
N ASN A 46 4.63 -10.44 22.55
CA ASN A 46 4.23 -9.14 23.10
C ASN A 46 3.46 -8.24 22.12
N THR A 47 2.92 -8.80 21.03
CA THR A 47 2.24 -8.00 19.98
C THR A 47 0.99 -7.27 20.45
N ARG A 48 0.42 -7.68 21.59
CA ARG A 48 -0.74 -7.01 22.19
C ARG A 48 -0.39 -5.67 22.85
N GLU A 49 0.87 -5.50 23.25
CA GLU A 49 1.41 -4.32 23.93
C GLU A 49 1.98 -3.29 22.95
N LEU A 50 2.19 -3.69 21.70
CA LEU A 50 2.64 -2.80 20.63
C LEU A 50 1.58 -1.74 20.36
N GLU A 51 1.96 -0.47 20.57
CA GLU A 51 1.15 0.68 20.21
C GLU A 51 1.69 1.26 18.88
N PRO A 52 0.85 1.41 17.85
CA PRO A 52 1.29 1.93 16.57
C PRO A 52 1.72 3.40 16.69
N ARG A 53 2.86 3.73 16.08
CA ARG A 53 3.33 5.12 15.97
C ARG A 53 2.41 5.93 15.07
N ASP A 54 2.36 7.25 15.28
CA ASP A 54 1.45 8.14 14.56
C ASP A 54 1.66 8.09 13.03
N TRP A 55 2.91 8.08 12.56
CA TRP A 55 3.20 7.93 11.13
C TRP A 55 2.59 6.66 10.52
N TYR A 56 2.59 5.53 11.26
CA TYR A 56 2.03 4.27 10.78
C TYR A 56 0.50 4.30 10.73
N VAL A 57 -0.12 5.05 11.66
CA VAL A 57 -1.56 5.33 11.66
C VAL A 57 -1.92 6.16 10.44
N ASP A 58 -1.13 7.17 10.12
CA ASP A 58 -1.30 8.03 8.94
C ASP A 58 -1.11 7.23 7.64
N SER A 59 -0.09 6.37 7.55
CA SER A 59 0.10 5.46 6.41
C SER A 59 -1.05 4.47 6.24
N THR A 60 -1.58 3.93 7.36
CA THR A 60 -2.75 3.02 7.34
C THR A 60 -3.99 3.75 6.81
N ARG A 61 -4.15 5.02 7.21
CA ARG A 61 -5.24 5.87 6.75
C ARG A 61 -5.08 6.20 5.26
N ALA A 62 -3.90 6.59 4.81
CA ALA A 62 -3.61 6.87 3.41
C ALA A 62 -3.82 5.64 2.51
N SER A 63 -3.32 4.48 2.94
CA SER A 63 -3.58 3.19 2.28
C SER A 63 -5.08 2.87 2.23
N GLY A 64 -5.80 3.15 3.32
CA GLY A 64 -7.25 3.02 3.39
C GLY A 64 -7.98 3.90 2.37
N LEU A 65 -7.51 5.13 2.15
CA LEU A 65 -8.05 6.01 1.13
C LEU A 65 -7.82 5.44 -0.28
N GLY A 66 -6.61 4.96 -0.57
CA GLY A 66 -6.29 4.32 -1.84
C GLY A 66 -7.16 3.09 -2.11
N MET A 67 -7.32 2.21 -1.12
CA MET A 67 -8.22 1.06 -1.22
C MET A 67 -9.68 1.44 -1.41
N LEU A 68 -10.15 2.52 -0.75
CA LEU A 68 -11.51 3.01 -0.88
C LEU A 68 -11.77 3.50 -2.31
N VAL A 69 -10.89 4.38 -2.82
CA VAL A 69 -10.99 4.94 -4.17
C VAL A 69 -10.85 3.83 -5.22
N GLY A 70 -9.82 3.00 -5.12
CA GLY A 70 -9.58 1.89 -6.06
C GLY A 70 -10.71 0.86 -6.03
N GLY A 71 -11.25 0.53 -4.87
CA GLY A 71 -12.40 -0.38 -4.73
C GLY A 71 -13.67 0.20 -5.35
N LEU A 72 -13.94 1.49 -5.18
CA LEU A 72 -15.11 2.15 -5.78
C LEU A 72 -14.99 2.24 -7.31
N PHE A 73 -13.82 2.63 -7.81
CA PHE A 73 -13.52 2.61 -9.25
C PHE A 73 -13.63 1.21 -9.83
N GLY A 74 -13.06 0.21 -9.14
CA GLY A 74 -13.17 -1.20 -9.51
C GLY A 74 -14.61 -1.70 -9.52
N TYR A 75 -15.46 -1.21 -8.60
CA TYR A 75 -16.88 -1.57 -8.54
C TYR A 75 -17.65 -0.96 -9.72
N ILE A 76 -17.46 0.33 -10.00
CA ILE A 76 -18.07 1.02 -11.16
C ILE A 76 -17.62 0.37 -12.46
N LEU A 77 -16.32 0.06 -12.57
CA LEU A 77 -15.78 -0.63 -13.74
C LEU A 77 -16.31 -2.05 -13.84
N ALA A 78 -16.46 -2.82 -12.75
CA ALA A 78 -17.09 -4.14 -12.79
C ALA A 78 -18.59 -4.08 -13.10
N ASP A 79 -19.25 -2.96 -12.80
CA ASP A 79 -20.63 -2.67 -13.19
C ASP A 79 -20.75 -2.43 -14.70
N ARG A 80 -19.83 -1.66 -15.28
CA ARG A 80 -19.75 -1.42 -16.73
C ARG A 80 -19.14 -2.56 -17.54
N ALA A 81 -18.13 -3.25 -17.02
CA ALA A 81 -17.33 -4.29 -17.68
C ALA A 81 -18.05 -5.65 -17.79
N GLY A 82 -19.37 -5.67 -17.59
CA GLY A 82 -20.20 -6.50 -18.48
C GLY A 82 -19.96 -6.21 -19.98
N ASP A 83 -19.29 -5.09 -20.31
CA ASP A 83 -19.01 -4.57 -21.66
C ASP A 83 -17.53 -4.20 -21.94
N SER A 84 -16.56 -4.90 -21.34
CA SER A 84 -15.09 -4.87 -21.64
C SER A 84 -14.15 -4.06 -20.74
N ALA A 85 -13.08 -4.78 -20.35
CA ALA A 85 -11.68 -4.38 -20.14
C ALA A 85 -11.31 -3.23 -19.18
N ALA A 86 -10.90 -3.67 -17.99
CA ALA A 86 -9.66 -3.30 -17.32
C ALA A 86 -8.62 -2.50 -18.14
N ALA A 87 -8.23 -1.32 -17.64
CA ALA A 87 -6.86 -0.80 -17.65
C ALA A 87 -6.80 0.52 -16.87
N ALA A 88 -5.70 0.75 -16.18
CA ALA A 88 -5.25 1.99 -15.50
C ALA A 88 -5.56 2.17 -14.00
N ALA A 89 -4.52 2.66 -13.31
CA ALA A 89 -4.36 2.98 -11.88
C ALA A 89 -4.05 1.74 -11.01
N VAL A 90 -2.80 1.45 -10.63
CA VAL A 90 -1.78 2.36 -10.08
C VAL A 90 -0.38 1.89 -10.51
N GLU A 91 0.17 2.54 -11.53
CA GLU A 91 1.61 2.86 -11.58
C GLU A 91 1.71 4.29 -11.00
N GLU A 92 2.77 4.64 -10.28
CA GLU A 92 2.91 5.81 -9.38
C GLU A 92 2.23 5.65 -8.01
N ALA A 93 2.88 4.87 -7.14
CA ALA A 93 3.28 5.45 -5.87
C ALA A 93 4.81 5.51 -5.93
N GLU A 94 5.31 6.71 -6.21
CA GLU A 94 6.72 7.07 -6.27
C GLU A 94 7.47 6.50 -5.06
N GLU A 95 8.59 5.83 -5.33
CA GLU A 95 9.70 5.74 -4.39
C GLU A 95 10.32 7.15 -4.32
N GLU A 96 9.79 8.01 -3.45
CA GLU A 96 10.60 9.11 -2.90
C GLU A 96 11.58 8.48 -1.89
N GLU A 97 12.74 8.05 -2.38
CA GLU A 97 13.94 7.94 -1.55
C GLU A 97 14.54 9.35 -1.40
N ALA A 98 14.01 10.08 -0.43
CA ALA A 98 14.74 11.16 0.21
C ALA A 98 15.34 10.62 1.50
N ASP A 99 16.57 10.11 1.44
CA ASP A 99 17.48 10.20 2.57
C ASP A 99 18.89 10.45 2.05
N GLY A 100 19.44 11.59 2.47
CA GLY A 100 20.86 11.85 2.34
C GLY A 100 21.57 11.10 3.46
N ASP A 101 22.60 10.36 3.11
CA ASP A 101 23.65 10.01 4.06
C ASP A 101 24.99 10.14 3.35
N ASP A 102 25.89 10.83 4.03
CA ASP A 102 27.24 11.19 3.65
C ASP A 102 28.10 9.94 3.40
N GLU A 103 28.67 9.80 2.20
CA GLU A 103 29.86 8.97 2.00
C GLU A 103 30.90 9.80 1.25
N ASP A 104 31.92 10.23 2.01
CA ASP A 104 33.21 10.68 1.52
C ASP A 104 33.82 9.62 0.58
N ASP A 105 33.57 9.75 -0.73
CA ASP A 105 34.33 9.03 -1.74
C ASP A 105 35.64 9.79 -2.00
N ASP A 106 36.65 9.47 -1.19
CA ASP A 106 38.08 9.72 -1.44
C ASP A 106 38.51 8.99 -2.73
N GLY A 107 38.00 9.46 -3.87
CA GLY A 107 38.43 9.04 -5.19
C GLY A 107 39.89 9.44 -5.41
N PRO A 108 40.71 8.61 -6.07
CA PRO A 108 42.13 8.92 -6.26
C PRO A 108 42.29 10.26 -7.00
N VAL A 109 42.93 11.22 -6.34
CA VAL A 109 43.28 12.51 -6.95
C VAL A 109 44.31 12.24 -8.04
N MET A 110 43.91 12.41 -9.30
CA MET A 110 44.83 12.38 -10.43
C MET A 110 45.67 13.66 -10.35
N VAL A 111 46.92 13.52 -9.90
CA VAL A 111 47.90 14.60 -9.94
C VAL A 111 48.48 14.62 -11.35
N ASP A 112 48.09 15.62 -12.15
CA ASP A 112 48.78 15.91 -13.39
C ASP A 112 50.18 16.46 -13.04
N ILE A 113 51.21 15.63 -13.23
CA ILE A 113 52.61 16.04 -13.19
C ILE A 113 52.96 16.51 -14.60
N ASP A 114 52.91 17.82 -14.83
CA ASP A 114 53.55 18.45 -15.99
C ASP A 114 55.08 18.40 -15.81
N GLU A 115 55.80 17.91 -16.84
CA GLU A 115 57.27 17.94 -16.93
C GLU A 115 57.78 19.32 -17.40
#